data_AF-A0A930XLR4-F1
#
_entry.id   AF-A0A930XLR4-F1
#
_cell.length_a   1.000
_cell.length_b   1.000
_cell.length_c   1.000
_cell.angle_alpha   90.00
_cell.angle_beta   90.00
_cell.angle_gamma   90.00
#
_symmetry.space_group_name_H-M   'P 1'
#
loop_
_entity.id
_entity.type
_entity.pdbx_description
1 polymer ?
#
loop_
_entity_poly.entity_id
_entity_poly.type
_entity_poly.pdbx_seq_one_letter_code
_entity_poly.pdbx_strand_id
1 'polypeptide(L)'
;MPAFALDDEQLQVLLSQPPRLQWLEPDAVLPSEEMVTQYTISETSLTPPSLWWIQSQYGGDLLSGWVAAPGTDGLPPHVDLVVNEAEWRTYNYWERYALVTLFGRVSQEFGYITRVFNEQRPQPRALAAYLCEPLVATDEDPEVSGCQVYMDVAGLGISIDLEDQLRGF
;
A
#
# COMPACT_ATOMS: atom_id res chain seq x y z
N MET A 1 -0.73 22.72 5.46
CA MET A 1 -0.17 21.74 4.49
C MET A 1 -1.30 21.38 3.55
N PRO A 2 -1.15 21.39 2.22
CA PRO A 2 -2.28 21.16 1.32
C PRO A 2 -2.69 19.68 1.36
N ALA A 3 -3.97 19.44 1.56
CA ALA A 3 -4.62 18.14 1.40
C ALA A 3 -4.67 17.81 -0.11
N PHE A 4 -3.97 16.77 -0.54
CA PHE A 4 -4.01 16.28 -1.92
C PHE A 4 -5.25 15.41 -2.10
N ALA A 5 -6.36 15.99 -2.57
CA ALA A 5 -7.49 15.19 -3.02
C ALA A 5 -7.00 14.36 -4.23
N LEU A 6 -6.91 13.04 -4.06
CA LEU A 6 -6.45 12.14 -5.11
C LEU A 6 -7.56 12.01 -6.17
N ASP A 7 -7.38 12.64 -7.33
CA ASP A 7 -8.23 12.41 -8.50
C ASP A 7 -7.85 11.11 -9.24
N ASP A 8 -8.67 10.66 -10.18
CA ASP A 8 -8.48 9.39 -10.90
C ASP A 8 -7.12 9.32 -11.62
N GLU A 9 -6.59 10.46 -12.10
CA GLU A 9 -5.28 10.55 -12.75
C GLU A 9 -4.16 10.35 -11.72
N GLN A 10 -4.25 10.98 -10.55
CA GLN A 10 -3.32 10.80 -9.44
C GLN A 10 -3.36 9.39 -8.88
N LEU A 11 -4.55 8.78 -8.80
CA LEU A 11 -4.69 7.38 -8.42
C LEU A 11 -4.01 6.47 -9.43
N GLN A 12 -4.16 6.73 -10.73
CA GLN A 12 -3.55 5.92 -11.78
C GLN A 12 -2.03 6.05 -11.76
N VAL A 13 -1.50 7.26 -11.55
CA VAL A 13 -0.06 7.49 -11.35
C VAL A 13 0.42 6.74 -10.11
N LEU A 14 -0.31 6.82 -9.00
CA LEU A 14 0.05 6.17 -7.75
C LEU A 14 0.11 4.64 -7.87
N LEU A 15 -0.84 4.02 -8.57
CA LEU A 15 -0.88 2.56 -8.73
C LEU A 15 0.03 2.04 -9.85
N SER A 16 0.40 2.89 -10.81
CA SER A 16 1.33 2.54 -11.89
C SER A 16 2.80 2.69 -11.51
N GLN A 17 3.12 3.45 -10.46
CA GLN A 17 4.50 3.53 -9.97
C GLN A 17 4.93 2.19 -9.33
N PRO A 18 5.98 1.54 -9.84
CA PRO A 18 6.40 0.25 -9.35
C PRO A 18 6.97 0.38 -7.92
N PRO A 19 6.78 -0.65 -7.08
CA PRO A 19 7.39 -0.68 -5.76
C PRO A 19 8.90 -0.75 -5.95
N ARG A 20 9.64 -0.01 -5.14
CA ARG A 20 11.10 -0.04 -5.19
C ARG A 20 11.61 -1.25 -4.41
N LEU A 21 11.41 -2.44 -4.98
CA LEU A 21 11.75 -3.74 -4.38
C LEU A 21 13.22 -3.86 -3.98
N GLN A 22 14.12 -3.07 -4.58
CA GLN A 22 15.53 -3.00 -4.19
C GLN A 22 15.76 -2.56 -2.74
N TRP A 23 14.76 -1.92 -2.11
CA TRP A 23 14.80 -1.53 -0.70
C TRP A 23 14.42 -2.66 0.26
N LEU A 24 13.96 -3.80 -0.27
CA LEU A 24 13.59 -4.98 0.51
C LEU A 24 14.70 -6.05 0.54
N GLU A 25 15.91 -5.69 0.09
CA GLU A 25 17.09 -6.53 0.24
C GLU A 25 17.74 -6.26 1.62
N PRO A 26 18.29 -7.29 2.31
CA PRO A 26 18.87 -7.13 3.65
C PRO A 26 19.96 -6.06 3.76
N ASP A 27 20.76 -5.88 2.70
CA ASP A 27 21.87 -4.92 2.62
C ASP A 27 21.52 -3.67 1.78
N ALA A 28 20.23 -3.39 1.60
CA ALA A 28 19.79 -2.25 0.81
C ALA A 28 20.20 -0.92 1.46
N VAL A 29 20.80 -0.04 0.66
CA VAL A 29 21.03 1.35 1.06
C VAL A 29 19.73 2.13 0.85
N LEU A 30 19.09 2.54 1.95
CA LEU A 30 17.89 3.37 1.90
C LEU A 30 18.25 4.82 1.54
N PRO A 31 17.44 5.51 0.72
CA PRO A 31 17.69 6.88 0.30
C PRO A 31 17.35 7.92 1.37
N SER A 32 16.61 7.55 2.42
CA SER A 32 16.25 8.42 3.55
C SER A 32 16.23 7.63 4.85
N GLU A 33 16.66 8.26 5.94
CA GLU A 33 16.58 7.71 7.32
C GLU A 33 15.13 7.64 7.82
N GLU A 34 14.20 8.34 7.18
CA GLU A 34 12.77 8.31 7.47
C GLU A 34 12.04 7.13 6.79
N MET A 35 12.74 6.38 5.91
CA MET A 35 12.20 5.15 5.34
C MET A 35 12.34 3.99 6.32
N VAL A 36 11.25 3.26 6.52
CA VAL A 36 11.21 2.11 7.41
C VAL A 36 10.96 0.86 6.59
N THR A 37 11.78 -0.16 6.78
CA THR A 37 11.59 -1.49 6.19
C THR A 37 11.59 -2.54 7.29
N GLN A 38 11.31 -3.79 6.93
CA GLN A 38 11.43 -4.91 7.86
C GLN A 38 12.84 -5.11 8.44
N TYR A 39 13.88 -4.49 7.87
CA TYR A 39 15.26 -4.60 8.34
C TYR A 39 15.73 -3.38 9.14
N THR A 40 14.99 -2.28 9.12
CA THR A 40 15.32 -1.04 9.87
C THR A 40 14.43 -0.82 11.08
N ILE A 41 13.71 -1.84 11.52
CA ILE A 41 12.84 -1.80 12.71
C ILE A 41 13.69 -1.53 13.96
N SER A 42 13.25 -0.60 14.80
CA SER A 42 13.83 -0.42 16.13
C SER A 42 13.17 -1.39 17.12
N GLU A 43 13.99 -2.26 17.74
CA GLU A 43 13.52 -3.14 18.83
C GLU A 43 13.22 -2.37 20.13
N THR A 44 13.71 -1.14 20.26
CA THR A 44 13.65 -0.36 21.50
C THR A 44 12.64 0.78 21.49
N SER A 45 12.17 1.20 20.32
CA SER A 45 11.16 2.25 20.17
C SER A 45 10.02 1.78 19.28
N LEU A 46 8.81 2.32 19.48
CA LEU A 46 7.73 2.19 18.50
C LEU A 46 8.29 2.57 17.12
N THR A 47 8.10 1.69 16.15
CA THR A 47 8.48 1.92 14.75
C THR A 47 7.17 2.11 13.98
N PRO A 48 6.73 3.35 13.73
CA PRO A 48 5.53 3.63 12.97
C PRO A 48 5.74 3.44 11.46
N PRO A 49 4.76 2.91 10.72
CA PRO A 49 3.62 2.16 11.24
C PRO A 49 4.10 0.81 11.79
N SER A 50 3.43 0.26 12.81
CA SER A 50 3.80 -1.02 13.46
C SER A 50 3.51 -2.26 12.59
N LEU A 51 3.90 -2.20 11.32
CA LEU A 51 3.67 -3.22 10.30
C LEU A 51 4.36 -4.54 10.63
N TRP A 52 5.51 -4.49 11.30
CA TRP A 52 6.23 -5.68 11.74
C TRP A 52 5.38 -6.58 12.67
N TRP A 53 4.57 -5.96 13.54
CA TRP A 53 3.69 -6.70 14.44
C TRP A 53 2.58 -7.40 13.66
N ILE A 54 1.95 -6.71 12.71
CA ILE A 54 0.91 -7.29 11.84
C ILE A 54 1.50 -8.40 10.98
N GLN A 55 2.69 -8.20 10.41
CA GLN A 55 3.41 -9.23 9.66
C GLN A 55 3.66 -10.47 10.52
N SER A 56 4.04 -10.31 11.80
CA SER A 56 4.25 -11.46 12.69
C SER A 56 2.98 -12.27 12.96
N GLN A 57 1.81 -11.63 12.95
CA GLN A 57 0.53 -12.26 13.28
C GLN A 57 -0.22 -12.78 12.04
N TYR A 58 -0.10 -12.09 10.91
CA TYR A 58 -0.92 -12.29 9.71
C TYR A 58 -0.11 -12.34 8.41
N GLY A 59 1.17 -11.98 8.43
CA GLY A 59 2.03 -11.92 7.24
C GLY A 59 2.51 -13.29 6.77
N GLY A 60 2.85 -14.20 7.71
CA GLY A 60 3.25 -15.58 7.41
C GLY A 60 4.21 -15.70 6.21
N ASP A 61 3.99 -16.73 5.38
CA ASP A 61 4.69 -16.92 4.09
C ASP A 61 4.13 -16.03 2.97
N LEU A 62 3.01 -15.33 3.23
CA LEU A 62 2.35 -14.49 2.25
C LEU A 62 3.09 -13.18 2.02
N LEU A 63 3.63 -12.55 3.06
CA LEU A 63 4.31 -11.26 2.95
C LEU A 63 5.82 -11.44 2.80
N SER A 64 6.33 -11.24 1.59
CA SER A 64 7.76 -11.27 1.29
C SER A 64 8.51 -10.05 1.88
N GLY A 65 7.81 -8.93 2.05
CA GLY A 65 8.33 -7.78 2.79
C GLY A 65 7.48 -6.52 2.66
N TRP A 66 7.92 -5.45 3.31
CA TRP A 66 7.26 -4.15 3.25
C TRP A 66 8.25 -2.99 3.39
N VAL A 67 7.89 -1.85 2.81
CA VAL A 67 8.59 -0.58 2.97
C VAL A 67 7.58 0.55 3.19
N ALA A 68 7.81 1.35 4.22
CA ALA A 68 7.10 2.60 4.48
C ALA A 68 8.00 3.76 4.03
N ALA A 69 7.50 4.56 3.09
CA ALA A 69 8.19 5.72 2.55
C ALA A 69 7.42 7.00 2.91
N PRO A 70 8.09 8.05 3.43
CA PRO A 70 7.46 9.28 3.91
C PRO A 70 6.86 10.17 2.80
N GLY A 71 6.79 9.69 1.56
CA GLY A 71 6.34 10.45 0.40
C GLY A 71 7.50 11.21 -0.23
N THR A 72 7.92 10.77 -1.41
CA THR A 72 8.97 11.42 -2.22
C THR A 72 8.53 11.43 -3.68
N ASP A 73 9.11 12.32 -4.50
CA ASP A 73 8.87 12.36 -5.95
C ASP A 73 7.39 12.55 -6.35
N GLY A 74 6.64 13.31 -5.55
CA GLY A 74 5.22 13.61 -5.82
C GLY A 74 4.23 12.53 -5.35
N LEU A 75 4.71 11.45 -4.71
CA LEU A 75 3.83 10.50 -4.03
C LEU A 75 3.53 10.95 -2.59
N PRO A 76 2.30 10.73 -2.09
CA PRO A 76 2.01 10.85 -0.67
C PRO A 76 2.79 9.79 0.14
N PRO A 77 2.87 9.94 1.47
CA PRO A 77 3.38 8.88 2.35
C PRO A 77 2.66 7.55 2.05
N HIS A 78 3.43 6.51 1.76
CA HIS A 78 2.88 5.23 1.33
C HIS A 78 3.65 4.05 1.90
N VAL A 79 2.91 2.95 2.05
CA VAL A 79 3.44 1.64 2.42
C VAL A 79 3.29 0.73 1.22
N ASP A 80 4.39 0.18 0.73
CA ASP A 80 4.38 -0.86 -0.28
C ASP A 80 4.56 -2.21 0.41
N LEU A 81 3.52 -3.04 0.31
CA LEU A 81 3.52 -4.43 0.71
C LEU A 81 3.87 -5.29 -0.49
N VAL A 82 4.80 -6.23 -0.31
CA VAL A 82 5.21 -7.17 -1.33
C VAL A 82 4.83 -8.55 -0.87
N VAL A 83 3.97 -9.19 -1.65
CA VAL A 83 3.44 -10.52 -1.35
C VAL A 83 4.04 -11.58 -2.26
N ASN A 84 4.18 -12.77 -1.70
CA ASN A 84 4.47 -13.97 -2.46
C ASN A 84 3.29 -14.27 -3.38
N GLU A 85 3.54 -14.38 -4.69
CA GLU A 85 2.44 -14.52 -5.64
C GLU A 85 1.75 -15.88 -5.57
N ALA A 86 2.51 -16.94 -5.25
CA ALA A 86 1.94 -18.27 -5.12
C ALA A 86 0.98 -18.31 -3.93
N GLU A 87 1.41 -17.78 -2.77
CA GLU A 87 0.57 -17.67 -1.58
C GLU A 87 -0.60 -16.71 -1.80
N TRP A 88 -0.40 -15.56 -2.44
CA TRP A 88 -1.49 -14.62 -2.70
C TRP A 88 -2.62 -15.25 -3.52
N ARG A 89 -2.28 -16.15 -4.45
CA ARG A 89 -3.26 -16.86 -5.28
C ARG A 89 -4.06 -17.92 -4.52
N THR A 90 -3.53 -18.47 -3.42
CA THR A 90 -4.28 -19.45 -2.59
C THR A 90 -5.37 -18.77 -1.77
N TYR A 91 -5.16 -17.50 -1.38
CA TYR A 91 -6.12 -16.70 -0.64
C TYR A 91 -7.34 -16.40 -1.51
N ASN A 92 -8.54 -16.50 -0.91
CA ASN A 92 -9.78 -16.09 -1.55
C ASN A 92 -9.98 -14.56 -1.47
N TYR A 93 -11.01 -14.05 -2.15
CA TYR A 93 -11.31 -12.62 -2.19
C TYR A 93 -11.42 -11.98 -0.79
N TRP A 94 -12.11 -12.64 0.15
CA TRP A 94 -12.31 -12.09 1.50
C TRP A 94 -11.03 -12.04 2.30
N GLU A 95 -10.17 -13.05 2.17
CA GLU A 95 -8.89 -13.10 2.88
C GLU A 95 -7.94 -12.01 2.35
N ARG A 96 -7.88 -11.82 1.03
CA ARG A 96 -7.13 -10.73 0.41
C ARG A 96 -7.65 -9.36 0.85
N TYR A 97 -8.97 -9.16 0.82
CA TYR A 97 -9.62 -7.93 1.25
C TYR A 97 -9.34 -7.63 2.72
N ALA A 98 -9.45 -8.63 3.60
CA ALA A 98 -9.21 -8.49 5.02
C ALA A 98 -7.76 -8.09 5.31
N LEU A 99 -6.79 -8.70 4.62
CA LEU A 99 -5.38 -8.36 4.76
C LEU A 99 -5.11 -6.91 4.31
N VAL A 100 -5.57 -6.54 3.12
CA VAL A 100 -5.41 -5.18 2.58
C VAL A 100 -6.03 -4.14 3.51
N THR A 101 -7.20 -4.44 4.06
CA THR A 101 -7.90 -3.56 5.01
C THR A 101 -7.15 -3.44 6.34
N LEU A 102 -6.64 -4.56 6.87
CA LEU A 102 -5.92 -4.57 8.14
C LEU A 102 -4.63 -3.75 8.07
N PHE A 103 -3.79 -4.03 7.08
CA PHE A 103 -2.56 -3.27 6.86
C PHE A 103 -2.88 -1.81 6.49
N GLY A 104 -3.89 -1.60 5.63
CA GLY A 104 -4.37 -0.29 5.23
C GLY A 104 -4.75 0.60 6.41
N ARG A 105 -5.52 0.08 7.37
CA ARG A 105 -5.93 0.81 8.56
C ARG A 105 -4.74 1.18 9.45
N VAL A 106 -3.83 0.25 9.71
CA VAL A 106 -2.68 0.54 10.58
C VAL A 106 -1.73 1.53 9.92
N SER A 107 -1.52 1.46 8.60
CA SER A 107 -0.75 2.47 7.87
C SER A 107 -1.44 3.84 7.93
N GLN A 108 -2.76 3.88 7.77
CA GLN A 108 -3.55 5.11 7.76
C GLN A 108 -3.51 5.86 9.09
N GLU A 109 -3.42 5.16 10.23
CA GLU A 109 -3.26 5.79 11.55
C GLU A 109 -2.02 6.70 11.63
N PHE A 110 -1.04 6.48 10.75
CA PHE A 110 0.17 7.28 10.63
C PHE A 110 0.21 8.16 9.36
N GLY A 111 -0.91 8.27 8.64
CA GLY A 111 -1.01 9.10 7.43
C GLY A 111 -0.48 8.45 6.15
N TYR A 112 -0.28 7.13 6.15
CA TYR A 112 0.20 6.39 4.97
C TYR A 112 -0.97 5.73 4.24
N ILE A 113 -0.97 5.83 2.91
CA ILE A 113 -1.73 4.92 2.05
C ILE A 113 -1.02 3.56 1.97
N THR A 114 -1.74 2.49 1.61
CA THR A 114 -1.14 1.17 1.43
C THR A 114 -1.33 0.66 0.01
N ARG A 115 -0.27 0.15 -0.60
CA ARG A 115 -0.27 -0.52 -1.91
C ARG A 115 0.27 -1.94 -1.74
N VAL A 116 -0.27 -2.87 -2.50
CA VAL A 116 0.12 -4.28 -2.48
C VAL A 116 0.57 -4.70 -3.86
N PHE A 117 1.74 -5.31 -3.93
CA PHE A 117 2.37 -5.75 -5.16
C PHE A 117 2.81 -7.21 -5.06
N ASN A 118 2.89 -7.90 -6.20
CA ASN A 118 3.60 -9.17 -6.25
C ASN A 118 5.13 -8.96 -6.27
N GLU A 119 5.87 -10.04 -6.04
CA GLU A 119 7.34 -10.05 -6.09
C GLU A 119 7.94 -10.28 -7.50
N GLN A 120 7.12 -10.30 -8.56
CA GLN A 120 7.62 -10.53 -9.92
C GLN A 120 8.61 -9.47 -10.37
N ARG A 121 9.70 -9.94 -10.98
CA ARG A 121 10.73 -9.12 -11.64
C ARG A 121 10.67 -9.38 -13.16
N PRO A 122 10.90 -8.36 -14.01
CA PRO A 122 11.38 -7.01 -13.70
C PRO A 122 10.28 -5.99 -13.39
N GLN A 123 9.01 -6.32 -13.65
CA GLN A 123 7.87 -5.41 -13.50
C GLN A 123 6.87 -5.98 -12.49
N PRO A 124 6.93 -5.52 -11.22
CA PRO A 124 5.96 -5.90 -10.21
C PRO A 124 4.60 -5.30 -10.54
N ARG A 125 3.54 -6.01 -10.19
CA ARG A 125 2.17 -5.67 -10.53
C ARG A 125 1.38 -5.31 -9.29
N ALA A 126 0.65 -4.19 -9.33
CA ALA A 126 -0.26 -3.79 -8.27
C ALA A 126 -1.42 -4.79 -8.19
N LEU A 127 -1.59 -5.40 -7.02
CA LEU A 127 -2.62 -6.38 -6.72
C LEU A 127 -3.78 -5.79 -5.93
N ALA A 128 -3.48 -4.86 -5.02
CA ALA A 128 -4.48 -4.16 -4.24
C ALA A 128 -3.95 -2.81 -3.74
N ALA A 129 -4.85 -1.93 -3.33
CA ALA A 129 -4.51 -0.71 -2.63
C ALA A 129 -5.59 -0.34 -1.61
N TYR A 130 -5.16 0.22 -0.49
CA TYR A 130 -6.02 0.84 0.51
C TYR A 130 -5.70 2.33 0.51
N LEU A 131 -6.65 3.10 0.02
CA LEU A 131 -6.50 4.52 -0.21
C LEU A 131 -7.54 5.24 0.64
N CYS A 132 -7.10 6.25 1.37
CA CYS A 132 -8.01 7.15 2.04
C CYS A 132 -7.89 8.49 1.34
N GLU A 133 -9.03 9.12 1.10
CA GLU A 133 -9.04 10.52 0.76
C GLU A 133 -8.28 11.28 1.86
N PRO A 134 -7.53 12.33 1.51
CA PRO A 134 -6.87 13.14 2.53
C PRO A 134 -7.94 13.68 3.48
N LEU A 135 -7.57 13.86 4.74
CA LEU A 135 -8.32 14.70 5.66
C LEU A 135 -8.48 16.08 5.00
N VAL A 136 -9.63 16.36 4.41
CA VAL A 136 -9.99 17.74 4.10
C VAL A 136 -10.27 18.34 5.46
N ALA A 137 -9.33 19.11 5.98
CA ALA A 137 -9.64 20.03 7.06
C ALA A 137 -10.53 21.12 6.47
N THR A 138 -11.82 20.82 6.29
CA THR A 138 -12.83 21.87 6.29
C THR A 138 -12.85 22.49 7.69
N ASP A 139 -13.11 23.79 7.78
CA ASP A 139 -13.28 24.50 9.06
C ASP A 139 -14.42 23.92 9.93
N GLU A 140 -15.14 22.94 9.40
CA GLU A 140 -16.17 22.12 10.01
C GLU A 140 -15.62 20.69 10.02
N ASP A 141 -15.33 20.17 11.22
CA ASP A 141 -14.94 18.78 11.59
C ASP A 141 -14.16 17.94 10.54
N PRO A 142 -12.92 17.50 10.80
CA PRO A 142 -12.23 16.59 9.89
C PRO A 142 -12.90 15.21 9.89
N GLU A 143 -13.95 15.04 9.08
CA GLU A 143 -14.45 13.72 8.71
C GLU A 143 -13.40 13.08 7.81
N VAL A 144 -12.87 11.94 8.25
CA VAL A 144 -12.13 11.02 7.37
C VAL A 144 -13.12 10.60 6.29
N SER A 145 -13.09 11.27 5.14
CA SER A 145 -13.87 10.86 3.98
C SER A 145 -13.37 9.48 3.53
N GLY A 146 -14.32 8.58 3.29
CA GLY A 146 -14.14 7.15 3.51
C GLY A 146 -12.95 6.52 2.79
N CYS A 147 -12.23 5.64 3.50
CA CYS A 147 -11.19 4.82 2.88
C CYS A 147 -11.79 3.78 1.93
N GLN A 148 -11.17 3.59 0.77
CA GLN A 148 -11.56 2.64 -0.24
C GLN A 148 -10.49 1.58 -0.49
N VAL A 149 -10.94 0.37 -0.79
CA VAL A 149 -10.07 -0.75 -1.17
C VAL A 149 -10.23 -1.02 -2.64
N TYR A 150 -9.12 -0.96 -3.37
CA TYR A 150 -9.01 -1.34 -4.76
C TYR A 150 -8.35 -2.71 -4.84
N MET A 151 -8.90 -3.63 -5.62
CA MET A 151 -8.32 -4.96 -5.84
C MET A 151 -8.30 -5.29 -7.32
N ASP A 152 -7.19 -5.89 -7.77
CA ASP A 152 -7.09 -6.47 -9.09
C ASP A 152 -7.87 -7.79 -9.14
N VAL A 153 -9.05 -7.72 -9.74
CA VAL A 153 -9.95 -8.87 -9.90
C VAL A 153 -9.63 -9.69 -11.15
N ALA A 154 -8.95 -9.08 -12.13
CA ALA A 154 -8.73 -9.65 -13.46
C ALA A 154 -7.36 -10.30 -13.64
N GLY A 155 -6.42 -10.09 -12.71
CA GLY A 155 -5.04 -10.53 -12.91
C GLY A 155 -4.30 -9.67 -13.94
N LEU A 156 -4.81 -8.47 -14.23
CA LEU A 156 -4.25 -7.51 -15.19
C LEU A 156 -3.60 -6.31 -14.49
N GLY A 157 -3.71 -6.24 -13.17
CA GLY A 157 -3.34 -5.07 -12.37
C GLY A 157 -4.56 -4.21 -12.09
N ILE A 158 -4.46 -3.30 -11.12
CA ILE A 158 -5.54 -2.37 -10.81
C ILE A 158 -5.65 -1.36 -11.97
N SER A 159 -6.68 -1.50 -12.80
CA SER A 159 -7.06 -0.50 -13.81
C SER A 159 -8.16 0.38 -13.22
N ILE A 160 -7.99 1.70 -13.34
CA ILE A 160 -8.96 2.71 -12.91
C ILE A 160 -9.79 3.20 -14.12
N ASP A 161 -9.66 2.56 -15.30
CA ASP A 161 -10.53 2.80 -16.46
C ASP A 161 -11.93 2.23 -16.18
N LEU A 162 -12.67 2.90 -15.30
CA LEU A 162 -13.99 2.51 -14.80
C LEU A 162 -15.07 2.63 -15.89
N GLU A 163 -14.80 3.28 -17.03
CA GLU A 163 -15.76 3.45 -18.12
C GLU A 163 -15.94 2.20 -19.00
N ASP A 164 -14.98 1.27 -19.05
CA ASP A 164 -15.11 0.05 -19.86
C ASP A 164 -15.63 -1.17 -19.08
N GLN A 165 -15.57 -1.17 -17.74
CA GLN A 165 -16.09 -2.29 -16.93
C GLN A 165 -17.61 -2.27 -16.71
N LEU A 166 -18.29 -1.14 -16.93
CA LEU A 166 -19.74 -1.02 -16.75
C LEU A 166 -20.55 -1.05 -18.05
N ARG A 167 -19.92 -1.17 -19.23
CA ARG A 167 -20.63 -1.41 -20.52
C ARG A 167 -20.78 -2.88 -20.90
N GLY A 168 -20.35 -3.79 -20.03
CA GLY A 168 -20.35 -5.24 -20.27
C GLY A 168 -21.46 -6.04 -19.57
N PHE A 169 -22.42 -5.40 -18.89
CA PHE A 169 -23.56 -6.07 -18.26
C PHE A 169 -24.89 -5.45 -18.68
#